data_AF-A0ABD6FER3-F1
#
_entry.id   AF-A0ABD6FER3-F1
#
_cell.length_a   1.000
_cell.length_b   1.000
_cell.length_c   1.000
_cell.angle_alpha   90.00
_cell.angle_beta   90.00
_cell.angle_gamma   90.00
#
_symmetry.space_group_name_H-M   'P 1'
#
loop_
_entity.id
_entity.type
_entity.pdbx_description
1 polymer ?
#
loop_
_entity_poly.entity_id
_entity_poly.type
_entity_poly.pdbx_seq_one_letter_code
_entity_poly.pdbx_strand_id
1 'polypeptide(L)'
;MRIVVAEDSDAGVGRRYSVRGLDDALPEKRGLSAEELATIVRDVEGTANSPPTWVFPATDRIYPVLLSAGVRVRRCHDLRTTEGLLLAYEGRHGEPRGLAAAYARARGEPPPPEDDTPADEPSAQGVLFEPSGPALPHGVTATEAAAVVLAEQERWLDRLPTSERMRLLVAAESASTLVAAEMTADGLP
;
A
#
# COMPACT_ATOMS: atom_id res chain seq x y z
N MET A 1 -1.79 -9.56 -13.73
CA MET A 1 -2.85 -8.81 -13.06
C MET A 1 -2.29 -8.12 -11.83
N ARG A 2 -2.50 -6.81 -11.70
CA ARG A 2 -2.17 -6.03 -10.50
C ARG A 2 -3.46 -5.48 -9.90
N ILE A 3 -3.62 -5.66 -8.59
CA ILE A 3 -4.82 -5.24 -7.88
C ILE A 3 -4.42 -4.33 -6.75
N VAL A 4 -4.92 -3.10 -6.76
CA VAL A 4 -4.70 -2.13 -5.69
C VAL A 4 -5.71 -2.39 -4.58
N VAL A 5 -5.23 -2.41 -3.34
CA VAL A 5 -6.06 -2.39 -2.13
C VAL A 5 -5.59 -1.24 -1.26
N ALA A 6 -6.52 -0.42 -0.80
CA ALA A 6 -6.21 0.70 0.09
C ALA A 6 -7.31 0.88 1.14
N GLU A 7 -6.93 1.47 2.28
CA GLU A 7 -7.87 1.93 3.29
C GLU A 7 -8.53 3.25 2.85
N ASP A 8 -9.82 3.39 3.10
CA ASP A 8 -10.61 4.57 2.74
C ASP A 8 -10.45 5.65 3.83
N SER A 9 -10.04 6.85 3.41
CA SER A 9 -9.74 7.97 4.32
C SER A 9 -10.95 8.53 5.08
N ASP A 10 -12.18 8.25 4.62
CA ASP A 10 -13.41 8.94 5.04
C ASP A 10 -14.48 7.97 5.58
N ALA A 11 -14.00 6.86 6.15
CA ALA A 11 -14.79 5.67 6.42
C ALA A 11 -15.67 5.71 7.68
N GLY A 12 -16.08 6.86 8.22
CA GLY A 12 -16.99 6.91 9.38
C GLY A 12 -16.56 5.99 10.55
N VAL A 13 -17.48 5.15 11.07
CA VAL A 13 -17.18 4.21 12.17
C VAL A 13 -16.53 2.93 11.61
N GLY A 14 -15.25 2.74 11.92
CA GLY A 14 -14.47 1.54 11.59
C GLY A 14 -13.71 1.66 10.27
N ARG A 15 -12.64 0.86 10.12
CA ARG A 15 -11.81 0.84 8.92
C ARG A 15 -12.58 0.27 7.73
N ARG A 16 -12.56 0.98 6.60
CA ARG A 16 -13.15 0.52 5.33
C ARG A 16 -12.08 0.51 4.24
N TYR A 17 -12.29 -0.33 3.24
CA TYR A 17 -11.29 -0.58 2.20
C TYR A 17 -11.88 -0.46 0.80
N SER A 18 -11.03 -0.08 -0.13
CA SER A 18 -11.30 -0.11 -1.56
C SER A 18 -10.35 -1.06 -2.28
N VAL A 19 -10.86 -1.73 -3.31
CA VAL A 19 -10.09 -2.64 -4.17
C VAL A 19 -10.38 -2.35 -5.64
N ARG A 20 -9.35 -2.39 -6.49
CA ARG A 20 -9.46 -2.16 -7.94
C ARG A 20 -8.39 -2.92 -8.72
N GLY A 21 -8.78 -3.62 -9.78
CA GLY A 21 -7.85 -4.16 -10.78
C GLY A 21 -7.35 -3.08 -11.74
N LEU A 22 -6.05 -3.05 -12.03
CA LEU A 22 -5.46 -2.08 -12.95
C LEU A 22 -5.60 -2.45 -14.43
N ASP A 23 -5.94 -3.70 -14.72
CA ASP A 23 -6.26 -4.25 -16.03
C ASP A 23 -7.77 -4.34 -16.28
N ASP A 24 -8.57 -3.65 -15.47
CA ASP A 24 -10.04 -3.70 -15.43
C ASP A 24 -10.63 -5.11 -15.20
N ALA A 25 -9.80 -6.11 -14.89
CA ALA A 25 -10.25 -7.48 -14.61
C ALA A 25 -11.05 -7.59 -13.30
N LEU A 26 -10.88 -6.61 -12.41
CA LEU A 26 -11.66 -6.46 -11.18
C LEU A 26 -12.19 -5.01 -11.12
N PRO A 27 -13.51 -4.80 -11.28
CA PRO A 27 -14.09 -3.46 -11.16
C PRO A 27 -13.85 -2.92 -9.75
N GLU A 28 -13.74 -1.59 -9.65
CA GLU A 28 -13.53 -0.94 -8.37
C GLU A 28 -14.70 -1.21 -7.41
N LYS A 29 -14.38 -1.66 -6.21
CA LYS A 29 -15.32 -1.78 -5.09
C LYS A 29 -14.80 -0.93 -3.95
N ARG A 30 -15.66 -0.12 -3.35
CA ARG A 30 -15.32 0.83 -2.28
C ARG A 30 -16.14 0.57 -1.03
N GLY A 31 -15.65 1.04 0.12
CA GLY A 31 -16.37 0.92 1.38
C GLY A 31 -16.58 -0.54 1.78
N LEU A 32 -15.56 -1.38 1.64
CA LEU A 32 -15.61 -2.79 2.05
C LEU A 32 -15.26 -2.90 3.53
N SER A 33 -15.89 -3.82 4.26
CA SER A 33 -15.44 -4.25 5.58
C SER A 33 -14.17 -5.09 5.46
N ALA A 34 -13.50 -5.35 6.58
CA ALA A 34 -12.38 -6.28 6.62
C ALA A 34 -12.78 -7.69 6.13
N GLU A 35 -13.99 -8.16 6.47
CA GLU A 35 -14.52 -9.47 6.08
C GLU A 35 -14.83 -9.55 4.57
N GLU A 36 -15.44 -8.48 4.03
CA GLU A 36 -15.73 -8.36 2.60
C GLU A 36 -14.43 -8.31 1.80
N LEU A 37 -13.45 -7.54 2.26
CA LEU A 37 -12.11 -7.48 1.64
C LEU A 37 -11.45 -8.86 1.67
N ALA A 38 -11.41 -9.53 2.84
CA ALA A 38 -10.79 -10.84 2.97
C ALA A 38 -11.45 -11.89 2.06
N THR A 39 -12.77 -11.83 1.88
CA THR A 39 -13.50 -12.69 0.94
C THR A 39 -13.05 -12.46 -0.49
N ILE A 40 -12.97 -11.21 -0.94
CA ILE A 40 -12.50 -10.86 -2.30
C ILE A 40 -11.06 -11.35 -2.51
N VAL A 41 -10.16 -11.09 -1.56
CA VAL A 41 -8.76 -11.51 -1.67
C VAL A 41 -8.64 -13.03 -1.76
N ARG A 42 -9.38 -13.77 -0.92
CA ARG A 42 -9.40 -15.24 -0.94
C ARG A 42 -9.89 -15.79 -2.27
N ASP A 43 -10.98 -15.23 -2.81
CA ASP A 43 -11.56 -15.67 -4.07
C ASP A 43 -10.60 -15.41 -5.24
N VAL A 44 -9.98 -14.24 -5.30
CA VAL A 44 -9.00 -13.90 -6.34
C VAL A 44 -7.76 -14.78 -6.24
N GLU A 45 -7.22 -15.00 -5.03
CA GLU A 45 -6.08 -15.89 -4.82
C GLU A 45 -6.40 -17.35 -5.21
N GLY A 46 -7.63 -17.82 -4.96
CA GLY A 46 -8.06 -19.18 -5.26
C GLY A 46 -8.40 -19.45 -6.73
N THR A 47 -8.83 -18.44 -7.48
CA THR A 47 -9.33 -18.61 -8.87
C THR A 47 -8.31 -18.24 -9.94
N ALA A 48 -7.27 -17.46 -9.61
CA ALA A 48 -6.31 -17.00 -10.59
C ALA A 48 -5.31 -18.12 -10.98
N ASN A 49 -5.25 -18.46 -12.28
CA ASN A 49 -4.25 -19.38 -12.85
C ASN A 49 -2.80 -18.97 -12.54
N SER A 50 -2.58 -17.68 -12.27
CA SER A 50 -1.34 -17.14 -11.73
C SER A 50 -1.69 -16.11 -10.66
N PRO A 51 -1.01 -16.11 -9.49
CA PRO A 51 -1.35 -15.19 -8.40
C PRO A 51 -1.35 -13.74 -8.89
N PRO A 52 -2.28 -12.86 -8.50
CA PRO A 52 -2.10 -11.44 -8.76
C PRO A 52 -0.88 -10.90 -7.99
N THR A 53 -0.41 -9.73 -8.39
CA THR A 53 0.43 -8.90 -7.51
C THR A 53 -0.47 -7.89 -6.83
N TRP A 54 -0.62 -7.99 -5.51
CA TRP A 54 -1.37 -7.04 -4.70
C TRP A 54 -0.56 -5.77 -4.49
N VAL A 55 -1.11 -4.62 -4.82
CA VAL A 55 -0.44 -3.33 -4.66
C VAL A 55 -1.00 -2.68 -3.39
N PHE A 56 -0.14 -2.53 -2.38
CA PHE A 56 -0.50 -1.94 -1.10
C PHE A 56 0.19 -0.58 -0.95
N PRO A 57 -0.51 0.49 -0.53
CA PRO A 57 0.11 1.72 -0.09
C PRO A 57 1.21 1.48 0.94
N ALA A 58 0.92 0.62 1.93
CA ALA A 58 1.87 0.08 2.88
C ALA A 58 1.34 -1.28 3.38
N THR A 59 2.17 -2.32 3.29
CA THR A 59 1.78 -3.71 3.59
C THR A 59 1.44 -3.89 5.07
N ASP A 60 2.19 -3.22 5.95
CA ASP A 60 2.01 -3.19 7.39
C ASP A 60 0.64 -2.64 7.85
N ARG A 61 -0.06 -1.88 6.99
CA ARG A 61 -1.41 -1.36 7.29
C ARG A 61 -2.55 -2.26 6.83
N ILE A 62 -2.36 -2.97 5.72
CA ILE A 62 -3.43 -3.74 5.06
C ILE A 62 -3.30 -5.24 5.35
N TYR A 63 -2.09 -5.79 5.29
CA TYR A 63 -1.92 -7.24 5.35
C TYR A 63 -2.26 -7.86 6.72
N PRO A 64 -2.01 -7.20 7.87
CA PRO A 64 -2.45 -7.74 9.17
C PRO A 64 -3.96 -7.98 9.26
N VAL A 65 -4.77 -7.15 8.58
CA VAL A 65 -6.23 -7.31 8.52
C VAL A 65 -6.59 -8.59 7.78
N LEU A 66 -5.91 -8.88 6.67
CA LEU A 66 -6.09 -10.12 5.91
C LEU A 66 -5.63 -11.35 6.69
N LEU A 67 -4.47 -11.25 7.37
CA LEU A 67 -3.94 -12.32 8.22
C LEU A 67 -4.89 -12.67 9.37
N SER A 68 -5.50 -11.67 10.01
CA SER A 68 -6.50 -11.87 11.07
C SER A 68 -7.74 -12.65 10.59
N ALA A 69 -8.05 -12.56 9.29
CA ALA A 69 -9.12 -13.30 8.63
C ALA A 69 -8.64 -14.63 7.99
N GLY A 70 -7.40 -15.06 8.27
CA GLY A 70 -6.80 -16.30 7.77
C GLY A 70 -6.46 -16.26 6.28
N VAL A 71 -6.29 -15.08 5.69
CA VAL A 71 -5.98 -14.90 4.26
C VAL A 71 -4.52 -14.52 4.09
N ARG A 72 -3.77 -15.33 3.32
CA ARG A 72 -2.38 -15.05 2.93
C ARG A 72 -2.32 -14.72 1.44
N VAL A 73 -1.53 -13.71 1.09
CA VAL A 73 -1.31 -13.31 -0.30
C VAL A 73 0.05 -13.82 -0.78
N ARG A 74 0.14 -14.21 -2.05
CA ARG A 74 1.39 -14.81 -2.57
C ARG A 74 2.40 -13.78 -3.06
N ARG A 75 1.94 -12.61 -3.51
CA ARG A 75 2.78 -11.55 -4.07
C ARG A 75 2.20 -10.18 -3.74
N CYS A 76 3.05 -9.26 -3.31
CA CYS A 76 2.68 -7.85 -3.22
C CYS A 76 3.71 -6.95 -3.91
N HIS A 77 3.31 -5.70 -4.10
CA HIS A 77 4.15 -4.56 -4.41
C HIS A 77 3.84 -3.49 -3.36
N ASP A 78 4.81 -3.24 -2.48
CA ASP A 78 4.67 -2.26 -1.40
C ASP A 78 5.10 -0.88 -1.88
N LEU A 79 4.16 0.06 -2.01
CA LEU A 79 4.42 1.38 -2.56
C LEU A 79 5.36 2.20 -1.65
N ARG A 80 5.16 2.17 -0.34
CA ARG A 80 5.96 2.92 0.65
C ARG A 80 7.41 2.46 0.67
N THR A 81 7.64 1.15 0.66
CA THR A 81 8.98 0.54 0.68
C THR A 81 9.68 0.79 -0.65
N THR A 82 8.96 0.62 -1.77
CA THR A 82 9.48 0.95 -3.10
C THR A 82 9.90 2.41 -3.16
N GLU A 83 9.05 3.35 -2.73
CA GLU A 83 9.35 4.78 -2.71
C GLU A 83 10.62 5.07 -1.91
N GLY A 84 10.79 4.44 -0.74
CA GLY A 84 11.99 4.56 0.08
C GLY A 84 13.27 4.12 -0.65
N LEU A 85 13.21 3.04 -1.44
CA LEU A 85 14.35 2.58 -2.25
C LEU A 85 14.69 3.56 -3.38
N LEU A 86 13.68 4.12 -4.07
CA LEU A 86 13.92 5.07 -5.16
C LEU A 86 14.49 6.38 -4.61
N LEU A 87 13.96 6.88 -3.49
CA LEU A 87 14.49 8.04 -2.79
C LEU A 87 15.94 7.81 -2.34
N ALA A 88 16.23 6.64 -1.75
CA ALA A 88 17.60 6.30 -1.36
C ALA A 88 18.56 6.25 -2.55
N TYR A 89 18.12 5.72 -3.70
CA TYR A 89 18.91 5.71 -4.93
C TYR A 89 19.22 7.13 -5.44
N GLU A 90 18.29 8.08 -5.27
CA GLU A 90 18.50 9.50 -5.61
C GLU A 90 19.30 10.29 -4.55
N GLY A 91 19.74 9.65 -3.46
CA GLY A 91 20.41 10.32 -2.34
C GLY A 91 19.48 11.13 -1.44
N ARG A 92 18.16 10.92 -1.56
CA ARG A 92 17.08 11.61 -0.84
C ARG A 92 16.54 10.75 0.31
N HIS A 93 17.43 9.99 0.95
CA HIS A 93 17.08 9.14 2.07
C HIS A 93 16.45 9.94 3.21
N GLY A 94 15.37 9.43 3.80
CA GLY A 94 14.66 10.06 4.90
C GLY A 94 13.59 11.08 4.49
N GLU A 95 13.42 11.32 3.18
CA GLU A 95 12.24 12.06 2.72
C GLU A 95 10.94 11.26 2.92
N PRO A 96 9.80 11.95 3.09
CA PRO A 96 8.48 11.32 3.26
C PRO A 96 8.14 10.27 2.20
N ARG A 97 7.91 9.02 2.55
CA ARG A 97 7.66 7.91 1.60
C ARG A 97 6.23 7.37 1.60
N GLY A 98 5.39 7.90 2.47
CA GLY A 98 3.95 7.57 2.51
C GLY A 98 3.22 7.91 1.21
N LEU A 99 2.03 7.33 1.02
CA LEU A 99 1.25 7.44 -0.21
C LEU A 99 1.01 8.89 -0.65
N ALA A 100 0.64 9.79 0.28
CA ALA A 100 0.39 11.19 -0.03
C ALA A 100 1.65 11.92 -0.54
N ALA A 101 2.82 11.62 0.04
CA ALA A 101 4.09 12.16 -0.39
C ALA A 101 4.51 11.64 -1.77
N ALA A 102 4.42 10.33 -1.98
CA ALA A 102 4.69 9.72 -3.28
C ALA A 102 3.74 10.25 -4.37
N TYR A 103 2.45 10.43 -4.03
CA TYR A 103 1.45 10.97 -4.94
C TYR A 103 1.73 12.43 -5.33
N ALA A 104 2.09 13.29 -4.36
CA ALA A 104 2.49 14.66 -4.62
C ALA A 104 3.72 14.71 -5.55
N ARG A 105 4.76 13.91 -5.27
CA ARG A 105 5.95 13.82 -6.15
C ARG A 105 5.62 13.37 -7.57
N ALA A 106 4.75 12.37 -7.72
CA ALA A 106 4.31 11.88 -9.03
C ALA A 106 3.63 12.96 -9.87
N ARG A 107 3.15 14.04 -9.24
CA ARG A 107 2.53 15.22 -9.88
C ARG A 107 3.48 16.42 -9.97
N GLY A 108 4.72 16.29 -9.52
CA GLY A 108 5.69 17.41 -9.45
C GLY A 108 5.37 18.41 -8.34
N GLU A 109 4.56 18.02 -7.35
CA GLU A 109 4.20 18.84 -6.19
C GLU A 109 5.14 18.49 -5.00
N PRO A 110 5.40 19.45 -4.08
CA PRO A 110 6.21 19.17 -2.91
C PRO A 110 5.51 18.14 -2.00
N PRO A 111 6.23 17.11 -1.49
CA PRO A 111 5.62 16.13 -0.60
C PRO A 111 5.19 16.79 0.72
N PRO A 112 3.97 16.52 1.23
CA PRO A 112 3.63 16.86 2.61
C PRO A 112 4.56 16.14 3.60
N PRO A 113 4.72 16.68 4.83
CA PRO A 113 5.40 15.96 5.90
C PRO A 113 4.72 14.61 6.17
N GLU A 114 5.50 13.60 6.57
CA GLU A 114 4.97 12.27 6.94
C GLU A 114 4.55 12.27 8.41
N ASP A 115 3.41 11.64 8.72
CA ASP A 115 3.07 11.27 10.09
C ASP A 115 3.60 9.86 10.34
N ASP A 116 4.60 9.75 11.22
CA ASP A 116 5.29 8.50 11.56
C ASP A 116 4.52 7.64 12.58
N THR A 117 3.25 7.92 12.83
CA THR A 117 2.45 7.18 13.83
C THR A 117 2.34 5.69 13.45
N PRO A 118 2.79 4.76 14.32
CA PRO A 118 2.66 3.33 14.09
C PRO A 118 1.19 2.92 13.97
N ALA A 119 0.89 1.93 13.12
CA ALA A 119 -0.49 1.47 12.88
C ALA A 119 -1.21 0.89 14.12
N ASP A 120 -0.43 0.47 15.13
CA ASP A 120 -0.90 -0.19 16.35
C ASP A 120 -0.86 0.68 17.61
N GLU A 121 -0.48 1.96 17.51
CA GLU A 121 -0.67 2.88 18.64
C GLU A 121 -2.09 3.46 18.57
N PRO A 122 -3.06 2.97 19.39
CA PRO A 122 -4.21 3.82 19.71
C PRO A 122 -3.60 5.09 20.29
N SER A 123 -3.93 6.25 19.73
CA SER A 123 -3.49 7.52 20.29
C SER A 123 -3.76 7.46 21.79
N ALA A 124 -2.69 7.51 22.60
CA ALA A 124 -2.80 7.36 24.05
C ALA A 124 -3.59 8.52 24.70
N GLN A 125 -4.15 9.41 23.89
CA GLN A 125 -5.07 10.46 24.25
C GLN A 125 -6.21 10.45 23.24
N GLY A 126 -7.43 10.23 23.74
CA GLY A 126 -8.66 10.50 23.02
C GLY A 126 -8.79 11.99 22.73
N VAL A 127 -8.05 12.49 21.74
CA VAL A 127 -8.31 13.76 21.09
C VAL A 127 -9.25 13.51 19.92
N LEU A 128 -10.46 14.04 20.05
CA LEU A 128 -11.61 13.82 19.17
C LEU A 128 -11.42 14.35 17.72
N PHE A 129 -10.26 14.95 17.39
CA PHE A 129 -10.02 15.70 16.15
C PHE A 129 -8.55 15.70 15.66
N GLU A 130 -7.80 14.61 15.77
CA GLU A 130 -6.54 14.50 15.02
C GLU A 130 -6.79 13.79 13.68
N PRO A 131 -6.54 14.44 12.53
CA PRO A 131 -6.59 13.77 11.24
C PRO A 131 -5.48 12.72 11.18
N SER A 132 -5.87 11.48 10.90
CA SER A 132 -4.93 10.37 10.67
C SER A 132 -4.09 10.65 9.42
N GLY A 133 -2.87 11.14 9.58
CA GLY A 133 -1.90 11.23 8.49
C GLY A 133 -2.07 12.45 7.56
N PRO A 134 -1.04 12.80 6.77
CA PRO A 134 -1.19 13.72 5.66
C PRO A 134 -2.23 13.17 4.67
N ALA A 135 -3.37 13.86 4.59
CA ALA A 135 -4.49 13.46 3.74
C ALA A 135 -4.13 13.63 2.26
N LEU A 136 -4.60 12.71 1.43
CA LEU A 136 -4.61 12.89 -0.01
C LEU A 136 -5.44 14.14 -0.38
N PRO A 137 -5.16 14.78 -1.54
CA PRO A 137 -5.96 15.91 -2.00
C PRO A 137 -7.46 15.57 -2.05
N HIS A 138 -8.32 16.55 -1.75
CA HIS A 138 -9.77 16.34 -1.75
C HIS A 138 -10.26 15.76 -3.08
N GLY A 139 -11.11 14.74 -2.99
CA GLY A 139 -11.68 14.05 -4.14
C GLY A 139 -10.78 12.99 -4.78
N VAL A 140 -9.56 12.79 -4.27
CA VAL A 140 -8.68 11.70 -4.71
C VAL A 140 -8.82 10.51 -3.77
N THR A 141 -9.17 9.34 -4.31
CA THR A 141 -9.20 8.12 -3.47
C THR A 141 -7.82 7.53 -3.28
N ALA A 142 -7.66 6.73 -2.22
CA ALA A 142 -6.40 6.04 -1.97
C ALA A 142 -6.06 5.02 -3.08
N THR A 143 -7.06 4.37 -3.67
CA THR A 143 -6.87 3.47 -4.84
C THR A 143 -6.42 4.23 -6.09
N GLU A 144 -6.98 5.42 -6.35
CA GLU A 144 -6.56 6.28 -7.46
C GLU A 144 -5.13 6.80 -7.26
N ALA A 145 -4.80 7.28 -6.06
CA ALA A 145 -3.46 7.73 -5.73
C ALA A 145 -2.43 6.60 -5.85
N ALA A 146 -2.74 5.42 -5.33
CA ALA A 146 -1.87 4.25 -5.42
C ALA A 146 -1.62 3.81 -6.88
N ALA A 147 -2.63 3.88 -7.74
CA ALA A 147 -2.46 3.59 -9.16
C ALA A 147 -1.52 4.60 -9.85
N VAL A 148 -1.64 5.89 -9.52
CA VAL A 148 -0.75 6.95 -10.04
C VAL A 148 0.68 6.76 -9.56
N VAL A 149 0.87 6.49 -8.26
CA VAL A 149 2.19 6.25 -7.67
C VAL A 149 2.86 5.03 -8.29
N LEU A 150 2.13 3.92 -8.41
CA LEU A 150 2.66 2.72 -9.05
C LEU A 150 3.13 3.01 -10.48
N ALA A 151 2.32 3.72 -11.27
CA ALA A 151 2.68 4.07 -12.63
C ALA A 151 3.94 4.95 -12.70
N GLU A 152 4.13 5.89 -11.77
CA GLU A 152 5.36 6.68 -11.72
C GLU A 152 6.56 5.85 -11.28
N GLN A 153 6.42 4.98 -10.28
CA GLN A 153 7.48 4.07 -9.86
C GLN A 153 7.91 3.16 -11.02
N GLU A 154 6.97 2.63 -11.81
CA GLU A 154 7.28 1.84 -13.00
C GLU A 154 8.02 2.66 -14.06
N ARG A 155 7.56 3.87 -14.37
CA ARG A 155 8.25 4.78 -15.29
C ARG A 155 9.65 5.13 -14.80
N TRP A 156 9.83 5.33 -13.50
CA TRP A 156 11.14 5.63 -12.91
C TRP A 156 12.08 4.43 -13.05
N LEU A 157 11.60 3.22 -12.75
CA LEU A 157 12.36 1.98 -12.89
C LEU A 157 12.77 1.73 -14.35
N ASP A 158 11.91 2.06 -15.32
CA ASP A 158 12.21 1.92 -16.75
C ASP A 158 13.32 2.85 -17.24
N ARG A 159 13.52 3.99 -16.57
CA ARG A 159 14.60 4.94 -16.91
C ARG A 159 15.95 4.52 -16.35
N LEU A 160 16.01 3.55 -15.43
CA LEU A 160 17.26 3.15 -14.81
C LEU A 160 18.12 2.30 -15.76
N PRO A 161 19.43 2.58 -15.87
CA PRO A 161 20.38 1.69 -16.54
C PRO A 161 20.46 0.29 -15.90
N THR A 162 20.15 0.19 -14.60
CA THR A 162 20.15 -1.06 -13.82
C THR A 162 18.73 -1.49 -13.40
N SER A 163 17.76 -1.29 -14.30
CA SER A 163 16.33 -1.54 -14.03
C SER A 163 16.05 -2.94 -13.49
N GLU A 164 16.66 -3.99 -14.05
CA GLU A 164 16.45 -5.38 -13.61
C GLU A 164 16.88 -5.61 -12.15
N ARG A 165 18.03 -5.07 -11.75
CA ARG A 165 18.54 -5.21 -10.37
C ARG A 165 17.66 -4.46 -9.38
N MET A 166 17.22 -3.25 -9.74
CA MET A 166 16.32 -2.48 -8.89
C MET A 166 14.95 -3.15 -8.77
N ARG A 167 14.41 -3.69 -9.87
CA ARG A 167 13.14 -4.45 -9.86
C ARG A 167 13.24 -5.71 -8.99
N LEU A 168 14.38 -6.41 -9.01
CA LEU A 168 14.62 -7.54 -8.12
C LEU A 168 14.66 -7.11 -6.65
N LEU A 169 15.33 -6.01 -6.33
CA LEU A 169 15.37 -5.46 -4.97
C LEU A 169 13.96 -5.05 -4.49
N VAL A 170 13.19 -4.35 -5.32
CA VAL A 170 11.79 -3.98 -5.02
C VAL A 170 10.93 -5.21 -4.74
N ALA A 171 11.06 -6.28 -5.55
CA ALA A 171 10.33 -7.51 -5.35
C ALA A 171 10.75 -8.23 -4.05
N ALA A 172 12.05 -8.25 -3.75
CA ALA A 172 12.58 -8.84 -2.52
C ALA A 172 12.10 -8.08 -1.28
N GLU A 173 12.19 -6.75 -1.27
CA GLU A 173 11.73 -5.90 -0.17
C GLU A 173 10.21 -6.02 0.02
N SER A 174 9.42 -6.01 -1.06
CA SER A 174 7.97 -6.24 -0.98
C SER A 174 7.63 -7.63 -0.44
N ALA A 175 8.38 -8.68 -0.80
CA ALA A 175 8.16 -10.00 -0.22
C ALA A 175 8.53 -10.03 1.28
N SER A 176 9.60 -9.34 1.67
CA SER A 176 10.02 -9.23 3.08
C SER A 176 8.98 -8.54 3.95
N THR A 177 8.23 -7.56 3.45
CA THR A 177 7.15 -6.93 4.23
C THR A 177 6.00 -7.90 4.52
N LEU A 178 5.67 -8.82 3.60
CA LEU A 178 4.71 -9.89 3.86
C LEU A 178 5.22 -10.84 4.94
N VAL A 179 6.47 -11.28 4.82
CA VAL A 179 7.10 -12.19 5.78
C VAL A 179 7.17 -11.55 7.18
N ALA A 180 7.55 -10.27 7.26
CA ALA A 180 7.60 -9.54 8.52
C ALA A 180 6.22 -9.49 9.20
N ALA A 181 5.16 -9.17 8.45
CA ALA A 181 3.80 -9.16 8.99
C ALA A 181 3.33 -10.55 9.44
N GLU A 182 3.71 -11.62 8.72
CA GLU A 182 3.41 -13.00 9.11
C GLU A 182 4.15 -13.42 10.38
N MET A 183 5.44 -13.05 10.49
CA MET A 183 6.22 -13.22 11.71
C MET A 183 5.57 -12.52 12.90
N THR A 184 5.17 -11.25 12.75
CA THR A 184 4.45 -10.50 13.79
C THR A 184 3.14 -11.18 14.18
N ALA A 185 2.36 -11.68 13.21
CA ALA A 185 1.12 -12.40 13.49
C ALA A 185 1.35 -13.70 14.27
N ASP A 186 2.49 -14.37 14.04
CA ASP A 186 2.91 -15.56 14.77
C ASP A 186 3.60 -15.23 16.13
N GLY A 187 3.67 -13.95 16.51
CA GLY A 187 4.24 -13.48 17.77
C GLY A 187 5.78 -13.38 17.77
N LEU A 188 6.39 -13.37 16.59
CA LEU A 188 7.83 -13.14 16.41
C LEU A 188 8.11 -11.63 16.21
N PRO A 189 9.22 -11.12 16.77
CA PRO A 189 9.63 -9.73 16.59
C PRO A 189 10.13 -9.41 15.18
#